data_AF-A0A533SJR9-F1
#
_entry.id   AF-A0A533SJR9-F1
#
_cell.length_a   1.000
_cell.length_b   1.000
_cell.length_c   1.000
_cell.angle_alpha   90.00
_cell.angle_beta   90.00
_cell.angle_gamma   90.00
#
_symmetry.space_group_name_H-M   'P 1'
#
loop_
_entity.id
_entity.type
_entity.pdbx_description
1 polymer ?
#
loop_
_entity_poly.entity_id
_entity_poly.type
_entity_poly.pdbx_seq_one_letter_code
_entity_poly.pdbx_strand_id
1 'polypeptide(L)'
;MELGAGGVEEGDETLAAYFRPEEKEKVALALEGFGAAHSLAVKVEWEEIASEDWWESWKKYFHPLEASKNLWICPTWEDAPPPRPEMAVLRIDPGRAFGTGGHETTRLCL
;
A
#
# COMPACT_ATOMS: atom_id res chain seq x y z
N MET A 1 20.75 -3.27 -20.72
CA MET A 1 19.49 -3.70 -21.35
C MET A 1 18.47 -3.76 -20.23
N GLU A 2 17.53 -2.82 -20.17
CA GLU A 2 16.51 -2.81 -19.10
C GLU A 2 15.61 -4.03 -19.29
N LEU A 3 15.48 -4.85 -18.24
CA LEU A 3 14.72 -6.11 -18.31
C LEU A 3 13.21 -5.92 -18.18
N GLY A 4 12.73 -4.68 -17.99
CA GLY A 4 11.31 -4.34 -17.95
C GLY A 4 10.66 -4.47 -16.58
N ALA A 5 11.43 -4.39 -15.48
CA ALA A 5 10.87 -4.47 -14.12
C ALA A 5 9.79 -3.40 -13.92
N GLY A 6 8.61 -3.81 -13.44
CA GLY A 6 7.49 -2.92 -13.11
C GLY A 6 7.70 -2.17 -11.78
N GLY A 7 8.62 -2.63 -10.96
CA GLY A 7 9.02 -2.02 -9.70
C GLY A 7 10.21 -2.77 -9.08
N VAL A 8 10.89 -2.12 -8.14
CA VAL A 8 11.97 -2.70 -7.34
C VAL A 8 11.80 -2.25 -5.89
N GLU A 9 11.90 -3.20 -4.96
CA GLU A 9 11.93 -2.97 -3.53
C GLU A 9 13.30 -3.38 -2.97
N GLU A 10 13.93 -2.48 -2.24
CA GLU A 10 15.22 -2.70 -1.58
C GLU A 10 14.96 -3.02 -0.11
N GLY A 11 15.29 -4.25 0.28
CA GLY A 11 15.36 -4.67 1.68
C GLY A 11 16.77 -4.49 2.22
N ASP A 12 16.97 -4.80 3.50
CA ASP A 12 18.25 -4.60 4.18
C ASP A 12 19.41 -5.38 3.53
N GLU A 13 19.15 -6.58 3.00
CA GLU A 13 20.14 -7.46 2.38
C GLU A 13 19.66 -8.09 1.06
N THR A 14 18.45 -7.77 0.62
CA THR A 14 17.82 -8.36 -0.56
C THR A 14 17.21 -7.30 -1.46
N LEU A 15 17.09 -7.63 -2.74
CA LEU A 15 16.40 -6.79 -3.73
C LEU A 15 15.30 -7.63 -4.37
N ALA A 16 14.07 -7.17 -4.24
CA ALA A 16 12.91 -7.75 -4.91
C ALA A 16 12.59 -6.93 -6.16
N ALA A 17 12.48 -7.59 -7.30
CA ALA A 17 12.11 -6.95 -8.56
C ALA A 17 10.86 -7.63 -9.13
N TYR A 18 9.88 -6.81 -9.50
CA TYR A 18 8.57 -7.27 -9.93
C TYR A 18 8.49 -7.29 -11.45
N PHE A 19 8.09 -8.42 -12.01
CA PHE A 19 7.96 -8.65 -13.45
C PHE A 19 6.59 -9.24 -13.76
N ARG A 20 6.15 -9.10 -15.02
CA ARG A 20 4.96 -9.83 -15.44
C ARG A 20 5.28 -11.34 -15.52
N PRO A 21 4.33 -12.22 -15.21
CA PRO A 21 4.57 -13.67 -15.21
C PRO A 21 5.16 -14.19 -16.52
N GLU A 22 4.73 -13.63 -17.66
CA GLU A 22 5.22 -13.99 -19.00
C GLU A 22 6.69 -13.64 -19.26
N GLU A 23 7.32 -12.81 -18.43
CA GLU A 23 8.72 -12.38 -18.60
C GLU A 23 9.71 -13.24 -17.82
N LYS A 24 9.23 -14.18 -16.98
CA LYS A 24 10.06 -14.98 -16.06
C LYS A 24 11.25 -15.66 -16.74
N GLU A 25 11.03 -16.34 -17.87
CA GLU A 25 12.10 -17.06 -18.58
C GLU A 25 13.20 -16.13 -19.11
N LYS A 26 12.79 -14.99 -19.67
CA LYS A 26 13.70 -13.95 -20.18
C LYS A 26 14.56 -13.38 -19.06
N VAL A 27 13.94 -13.11 -17.90
CA VAL A 27 14.64 -12.55 -16.73
C VAL A 27 15.61 -13.57 -16.12
N ALA A 28 15.20 -14.84 -16.01
CA ALA A 28 16.07 -15.91 -15.51
C ALA A 28 17.34 -16.05 -16.36
N LEU A 29 17.19 -16.08 -17.69
CA LEU A 29 18.33 -16.15 -18.61
C LEU A 29 19.28 -14.94 -18.47
N ALA A 30 18.71 -13.75 -18.28
CA ALA A 30 19.49 -12.54 -18.12
C ALA A 30 20.26 -12.51 -16.79
N LEU A 31 19.66 -13.00 -15.70
CA LEU A 31 20.31 -13.11 -14.39
C LEU A 31 21.44 -14.13 -14.40
N GLU A 32 21.25 -15.28 -15.05
CA GLU A 32 22.32 -16.28 -15.23
C GLU A 32 23.49 -15.70 -16.04
N GLY A 33 23.20 -15.04 -17.17
CA GLY A 33 24.22 -14.38 -17.99
C GLY A 33 24.97 -13.29 -17.23
N PHE A 34 24.26 -12.51 -16.43
CA PHE A 34 24.87 -11.47 -15.59
C PHE A 34 25.78 -12.06 -14.51
N GLY A 35 25.30 -13.09 -13.80
CA GLY A 35 26.08 -13.79 -12.77
C GLY A 35 27.36 -14.41 -13.34
N ALA A 36 27.28 -15.06 -14.50
CA ALA A 36 28.43 -15.63 -15.19
C ALA A 36 29.44 -14.54 -15.64
N ALA A 37 28.95 -13.44 -16.23
CA ALA A 37 29.81 -12.37 -16.72
C ALA A 37 30.57 -11.63 -15.61
N HIS A 38 30.00 -11.58 -14.40
CA HIS A 38 30.58 -10.84 -13.26
C HIS A 38 31.13 -11.76 -12.17
N SER A 39 31.15 -13.08 -12.37
CA SER A 39 31.55 -14.07 -11.36
C SER A 39 30.81 -13.90 -10.02
N LEU A 40 29.53 -13.54 -10.08
CA LEU A 40 28.68 -13.33 -8.91
C LEU A 40 27.82 -14.57 -8.66
N ALA A 41 27.83 -15.05 -7.41
CA ALA A 41 26.87 -16.05 -6.96
C ALA A 41 25.56 -15.34 -6.57
N VAL A 42 24.62 -15.24 -7.51
CA VAL A 42 23.30 -14.65 -7.26
C VAL A 42 22.34 -15.77 -6.84
N LYS A 43 21.79 -15.67 -5.62
CA LYS A 43 20.67 -16.51 -5.20
C LYS A 43 19.38 -15.85 -5.66
N VAL A 44 18.58 -16.55 -6.45
CA VAL A 44 17.30 -16.05 -6.98
C VAL A 44 16.18 -16.93 -6.45
N GLU A 45 15.16 -16.29 -5.89
CA GLU A 45 13.91 -16.93 -5.48
C GLU A 45 12.76 -16.30 -6.28
N TRP A 46 11.80 -17.13 -6.68
CA TRP A 46 10.65 -16.71 -7.48
C TRP A 46 9.38 -16.92 -6.69
N GLU A 47 8.58 -15.87 -6.57
CA GLU A 47 7.26 -15.91 -5.95
C GLU A 47 6.23 -15.34 -6.91
N GLU A 48 5.09 -16.01 -7.06
CA GLU A 48 3.96 -15.48 -7.80
C GLU A 48 3.07 -14.68 -6.85
N ILE A 49 2.97 -13.39 -7.09
CA ILE A 49 2.16 -12.49 -6.28
C ILE A 49 0.80 -12.35 -6.96
N ALA A 50 -0.26 -12.70 -6.23
CA ALA A 50 -1.61 -12.52 -6.71
C ALA A 50 -1.86 -11.04 -7.05
N SER A 51 -2.59 -10.79 -8.15
CA SER A 51 -3.04 -9.44 -8.47
C SER A 51 -4.10 -9.00 -7.45
N GLU A 52 -3.66 -8.50 -6.30
CA GLU A 52 -4.53 -7.75 -5.42
C GLU A 52 -4.69 -6.33 -5.96
N ASP A 53 -5.91 -5.78 -5.87
CA ASP A 53 -6.14 -4.35 -6.06
C ASP A 53 -5.54 -3.59 -4.87
N TRP A 54 -4.21 -3.47 -4.86
CA TRP A 54 -3.45 -2.68 -3.88
C TRP A 54 -3.97 -1.23 -3.82
N TRP A 55 -4.51 -0.74 -4.93
CA TRP A 55 -5.14 0.56 -5.01
C TRP A 55 -6.38 0.71 -4.12
N GLU A 56 -7.08 -0.37 -3.80
CA GLU A 56 -8.29 -0.33 -2.96
C GLU A 56 -8.08 -1.01 -1.61
N SER A 57 -7.05 -1.86 -1.48
CA SER A 57 -6.78 -2.61 -0.27
C SER A 57 -6.53 -1.72 0.95
N TRP A 58 -6.05 -0.49 0.77
CA TRP A 58 -5.88 0.46 1.88
C TRP A 58 -7.21 0.98 2.44
N LYS A 59 -8.27 1.09 1.61
CA LYS A 59 -9.58 1.60 2.01
C LYS A 59 -10.22 0.75 3.10
N LYS A 60 -9.94 -0.57 3.10
CA LYS A 60 -10.48 -1.54 4.06
C LYS A 60 -10.02 -1.32 5.51
N TYR A 61 -8.97 -0.51 5.72
CA TYR A 61 -8.45 -0.19 7.04
C TYR A 61 -9.02 1.12 7.63
N PHE A 62 -9.85 1.84 6.88
CA PHE A 62 -10.46 3.08 7.33
C PHE A 62 -11.96 2.87 7.60
N HIS A 63 -12.35 3.15 8.83
CA HIS A 63 -13.74 3.06 9.29
C HIS A 63 -14.17 4.36 9.97
N PRO A 64 -15.49 4.60 10.12
CA PRO A 64 -16.01 5.70 10.91
C PRO A 64 -15.37 5.77 12.30
N LEU A 65 -14.92 6.96 12.68
CA LEU A 65 -14.28 7.23 13.96
C LEU A 65 -15.00 8.37 14.69
N GLU A 66 -15.30 8.16 15.98
CA GLU A 66 -15.76 9.22 16.86
C GLU A 66 -14.54 10.05 17.27
N ALA A 67 -14.35 11.19 16.61
CA ALA A 67 -13.18 12.02 16.77
C ALA A 67 -13.28 12.93 18.01
N SER A 68 -14.50 13.37 18.34
CA SER A 68 -14.82 14.08 19.59
C SER A 68 -16.27 13.84 20.01
N LYS A 69 -16.69 14.40 21.15
CA LYS A 69 -18.05 14.21 21.73
C LYS A 69 -19.18 14.50 20.72
N ASN A 70 -18.95 15.43 19.80
CA ASN A 70 -19.96 15.93 18.88
C ASN A 70 -19.54 15.79 17.41
N LEU A 71 -18.51 14.98 17.09
CA LEU A 71 -18.01 14.83 15.73
C LEU A 71 -17.61 13.38 15.38
N TRP A 72 -18.22 12.85 14.32
CA TRP A 72 -17.73 11.70 13.57
C TRP A 72 -16.88 12.14 12.39
N ILE A 73 -15.77 11.44 12.16
CA ILE A 73 -15.04 11.48 10.89
C ILE A 73 -15.26 10.15 10.19
N CYS A 74 -15.79 10.21 8.97
CA CYS A 74 -16.18 9.03 8.19
C CYS A 74 -15.50 9.03 6.82
N PRO A 75 -14.93 7.90 6.39
CA PRO A 75 -14.55 7.72 4.99
C PRO A 75 -15.77 7.93 4.06
N THR A 76 -15.55 8.47 2.86
CA THR A 76 -16.67 8.72 1.92
C THR A 76 -17.32 7.44 1.41
N TRP A 77 -16.60 6.32 1.44
CA TRP A 77 -17.05 5.00 1.01
C TRP A 77 -17.71 4.16 2.11
N GLU A 78 -17.73 4.64 3.35
CA GLU A 78 -18.36 3.96 4.49
C GLU A 78 -19.68 4.63 4.87
N ASP A 79 -20.61 3.82 5.39
CA ASP A 79 -21.85 4.35 5.94
C ASP A 79 -21.58 5.11 7.24
N ALA A 80 -22.28 6.23 7.40
CA ALA A 80 -22.19 6.99 8.65
C ALA A 80 -22.96 6.25 9.75
N PRO A 81 -22.47 6.29 11.01
CA PRO A 81 -23.22 5.76 12.15
C PRO A 81 -24.60 6.42 12.28
N PRO A 82 -25.56 5.77 12.98
CA PRO A 82 -26.89 6.33 13.20
C PRO A 82 -26.84 7.75 13.76
N PRO A 83 -27.70 8.67 13.27
CA PRO A 83 -27.68 10.05 13.71
C PRO A 83 -27.95 10.15 15.22
N ARG A 84 -27.13 10.95 15.91
CA ARG A 84 -27.29 11.29 17.33
C ARG A 84 -27.55 12.80 17.46
N PRO A 85 -28.35 13.24 18.45
CA PRO A 85 -28.55 14.67 18.70
C PRO A 85 -27.20 15.38 18.90
N GLU A 86 -27.06 16.58 18.31
CA GLU A 86 -25.86 17.43 18.39
C GLU A 86 -24.57 16.85 17.77
N MET A 87 -24.66 15.69 17.10
CA MET A 87 -23.53 15.02 16.47
C MET A 87 -23.40 15.44 15.00
N ALA A 88 -22.24 16.00 14.64
CA ALA A 88 -21.87 16.26 13.26
C ALA A 88 -21.15 15.07 12.63
N VAL A 89 -21.28 14.92 11.30
CA VAL A 89 -20.54 13.91 10.51
C VAL A 89 -19.72 14.63 9.46
N LEU A 90 -18.41 14.50 9.54
CA LEU A 90 -17.45 15.01 8.58
C LEU A 90 -16.96 13.86 7.69
N ARG A 91 -17.21 13.96 6.38
CA ARG A 91 -16.76 12.96 5.39
C ARG A 91 -15.45 13.37 4.76
N ILE A 92 -14.43 12.50 4.83
CA ILE A 92 -13.08 12.76 4.30
C ILE A 92 -12.54 11.50 3.61
N ASP A 93 -11.74 11.69 2.55
CA ASP A 93 -10.92 10.63 1.97
C ASP A 93 -9.54 10.60 2.62
N PRO A 94 -9.23 9.63 3.50
CA PRO A 94 -7.99 9.57 4.27
C PRO A 94 -6.67 9.49 3.48
N GLY A 95 -6.70 9.44 2.15
CA GLY A 95 -5.54 9.16 1.31
C GLY A 95 -4.38 10.17 1.40
N ARG A 96 -4.65 11.49 1.30
CA ARG A 96 -3.58 12.53 1.26
C ARG A 96 -3.70 13.61 2.34
N ALA A 97 -4.75 13.58 3.16
CA ALA A 97 -5.00 14.60 4.15
C ALA A 97 -4.59 14.11 5.55
N PHE A 98 -3.69 14.86 6.19
CA PHE A 98 -3.52 14.75 7.64
C PHE A 98 -4.77 15.30 8.35
N GLY A 99 -5.05 14.82 9.57
CA GLY A 99 -6.21 15.29 10.33
C GLY A 99 -7.48 14.43 10.19
N THR A 100 -7.34 13.14 9.89
CA THR A 100 -8.46 12.18 9.80
C THR A 100 -9.03 11.74 11.17
N GLY A 101 -8.55 12.33 12.26
CA GLY A 101 -8.96 12.03 13.64
C GLY A 101 -8.28 10.81 14.27
N GLY A 102 -7.58 9.99 13.48
CA GLY A 102 -6.88 8.80 13.98
C GLY A 102 -5.65 9.10 14.84
N HIS A 103 -5.09 10.31 14.73
CA HIS A 103 -3.93 10.75 15.51
C HIS A 103 -4.33 11.63 16.70
N GLU A 104 -3.66 11.47 17.84
CA GLU A 104 -3.98 12.16 19.10
C GLU A 104 -4.00 13.69 18.96
N THR A 105 -3.05 14.24 18.19
CA THR A 105 -2.98 15.70 17.96
C THR A 105 -4.20 16.24 17.23
N THR A 106 -4.86 15.44 16.39
CA THR A 106 -6.10 15.86 15.73
C THR A 106 -7.25 15.90 16.74
N ARG A 107 -7.33 14.91 17.64
CA ARG A 107 -8.37 14.85 18.67
C ARG A 107 -8.26 15.96 19.71
N LEU A 108 -7.04 16.39 20.05
CA LEU A 108 -6.83 17.50 20.99
C LEU A 108 -7.32 18.86 20.46
N CYS A 109 -7.51 18.99 19.15
CA CYS A 109 -8.01 20.21 18.50
C CYS A 109 -9.52 20.18 18.20
N LEU A 110 -10.20 19.07 18.45
CA LEU A 110 -11.60 18.80 18.09
C LEU A 110 -12.50 18.62 19.33
#